data_AF-A0A1U8NE37-F1
#
_entry.id   AF-A0A1U8NE37-F1
#
_cell.length_a   1.000
_cell.length_b   1.000
_cell.length_c   1.000
_cell.angle_alpha   90.00
_cell.angle_beta   90.00
_cell.angle_gamma   90.00
#
_symmetry.space_group_name_H-M   'P 1'
#
loop_
_entity.id
_entity.type
_entity.pdbx_description
1 polymer ?
#
loop_
_entity_poly.entity_id
_entity_poly.type
_entity_poly.pdbx_seq_one_letter_code
_entity_poly.pdbx_strand_id
1 'polypeptide(L)'
;MKDRMLVYLTVEYSNGRDQILVGKSLQLLLQTVGRNGGKAQQLATSADGIPFKLTNALDIDTNTGMIYFTDSSKTFQRRQILFSAITFDRSGRLLKYDPRTKEVSVMYKGLAFPNGVALSKDHSFLLVAESIKMRILKFKVQDGGKGYVPEQLVQLSRIPDNIKSNEKGEFWVALNTGRESIQTDWLGFSIDPIGVKYDQDGKVLKQLDGNGGLTFNSVSEILEFNGTLYLGSVVKPYLGIFYA
;
A
#
# COMPACT_ATOMS: atom_id res chain seq x y z
N MET A 1 -24.38 -8.00 -22.04
CA MET A 1 -23.33 -8.97 -21.66
C MET A 1 -22.65 -8.44 -20.41
N LYS A 2 -22.50 -9.33 -19.43
CA LYS A 2 -22.45 -9.04 -18.00
C LYS A 2 -21.24 -8.21 -17.56
N ASP A 3 -21.54 -7.24 -16.70
CA ASP A 3 -20.63 -6.36 -15.98
C ASP A 3 -19.48 -7.13 -15.32
N ARG A 4 -18.25 -6.89 -15.79
CA ARG A 4 -17.04 -7.21 -15.03
C ARG A 4 -16.65 -5.97 -14.24
N MET A 5 -17.02 -5.94 -12.97
CA MET A 5 -16.50 -4.94 -12.03
C MET A 5 -15.10 -5.37 -11.61
N LEU A 6 -14.06 -4.70 -12.13
CA LEU A 6 -12.67 -4.83 -11.69
C LEU A 6 -12.60 -4.54 -10.19
N VAL A 7 -12.38 -5.57 -9.39
CA VAL A 7 -12.22 -5.43 -7.95
C VAL A 7 -10.74 -5.12 -7.70
N TYR A 8 -10.42 -3.84 -7.48
CA TYR A 8 -9.08 -3.38 -7.11
C TYR A 8 -8.82 -3.74 -5.65
N LEU A 9 -7.96 -4.73 -5.43
CA LEU A 9 -7.72 -5.36 -4.13
C LEU A 9 -6.23 -5.41 -3.82
N THR A 10 -5.81 -4.87 -2.68
CA THR A 10 -4.68 -5.50 -2.00
C THR A 10 -5.20 -6.81 -1.44
N VAL A 11 -4.58 -7.91 -1.87
CA VAL A 11 -4.93 -9.26 -1.43
C VAL A 11 -3.75 -9.79 -0.64
N GLU A 12 -3.99 -10.18 0.60
CA GLU A 12 -2.99 -10.86 1.41
C GLU A 12 -3.49 -12.22 1.85
N TYR A 13 -2.56 -13.16 1.94
CA TYR A 13 -2.87 -14.53 2.36
C TYR A 13 -2.49 -14.75 3.82
N SER A 14 -3.46 -15.17 4.63
CA SER A 14 -3.20 -15.53 6.03
C SER A 14 -2.80 -17.00 6.12
N ASN A 15 -1.50 -17.28 6.12
CA ASN A 15 -0.94 -18.59 6.46
C ASN A 15 -1.35 -18.97 7.90
N GLY A 16 -2.40 -19.78 8.06
CA GLY A 16 -2.91 -20.22 9.36
C GLY A 16 -4.42 -20.08 9.58
N ARG A 17 -5.16 -19.43 8.67
CA ARG A 17 -6.64 -19.30 8.79
C ARG A 17 -7.43 -19.78 7.56
N ASP A 18 -6.76 -20.34 6.55
CA ASP A 18 -7.35 -20.74 5.27
C ASP A 18 -8.22 -19.65 4.62
N GLN A 19 -7.84 -18.39 4.81
CA GLN A 19 -8.57 -17.22 4.35
C GLN A 19 -7.65 -16.27 3.58
N ILE A 20 -8.23 -15.64 2.56
CA ILE A 20 -7.66 -14.59 1.74
C ILE A 20 -8.29 -13.26 2.20
N LEU A 21 -7.47 -12.32 2.66
CA LEU A 21 -7.93 -10.99 3.05
C LEU A 21 -7.85 -10.03 1.88
N VAL A 22 -8.85 -9.15 1.82
CA VAL A 22 -9.16 -8.39 0.62
C VAL A 22 -9.51 -6.95 1.03
N GLY A 23 -8.65 -5.99 0.67
CA GLY A 23 -8.91 -4.56 0.85
C GLY A 23 -9.53 -3.97 -0.41
N LYS A 24 -10.84 -3.67 -0.41
CA LYS A 24 -11.56 -3.28 -1.65
C LYS A 24 -11.71 -1.76 -1.80
N SER A 25 -10.94 -1.18 -2.73
CA SER A 25 -10.96 0.26 -3.04
C SER A 25 -12.32 0.77 -3.57
N LEU A 26 -13.16 -0.10 -4.16
CA LEU A 26 -14.48 0.28 -4.68
C LEU A 26 -15.61 0.19 -3.64
N GLN A 27 -15.41 -0.51 -2.53
CA GLN A 27 -16.44 -0.69 -1.50
C GLN A 27 -16.05 -0.12 -0.14
N LEU A 28 -14.81 0.33 0.06
CA LEU A 28 -14.38 1.12 1.23
C LEU A 28 -14.41 0.31 2.53
N LEU A 29 -14.01 -0.97 2.45
CA LEU A 29 -14.22 -1.95 3.49
C LEU A 29 -13.03 -2.91 3.58
N LEU A 30 -12.78 -3.39 4.79
CA LEU A 30 -11.95 -4.57 5.02
C LEU A 30 -12.81 -5.82 4.86
N GLN A 31 -12.38 -6.78 4.04
CA GLN A 31 -13.13 -8.00 3.74
C GLN A 31 -12.23 -9.25 3.80
N THR A 32 -12.85 -10.42 3.95
CA THR A 32 -12.21 -11.74 3.89
C THR A 32 -12.96 -12.66 2.93
N VAL A 33 -12.26 -13.60 2.30
CA VAL A 33 -12.85 -14.67 1.50
C VAL A 33 -12.15 -16.00 1.82
N GLY A 34 -12.87 -17.12 1.80
CA GLY A 34 -12.27 -18.43 1.99
C GLY A 34 -11.29 -18.80 0.87
N ARG A 35 -10.37 -19.74 1.12
CA ARG A 35 -9.38 -20.22 0.15
C ARG A 35 -9.97 -20.68 -1.20
N ASN A 36 -11.20 -21.18 -1.19
CA ASN A 36 -11.93 -21.60 -2.40
C ASN A 36 -12.59 -20.43 -3.15
N GLY A 37 -12.32 -19.18 -2.74
CA GLY A 37 -12.98 -17.99 -3.24
C GLY A 37 -14.41 -17.87 -2.73
N GLY A 38 -15.25 -17.15 -3.50
CA GLY A 38 -16.65 -16.91 -3.17
C GLY A 38 -16.95 -15.47 -2.78
N LYS A 39 -18.10 -15.27 -2.12
CA LYS A 39 -18.53 -13.93 -1.70
C LYS A 39 -17.70 -13.49 -0.49
N ALA A 40 -17.05 -12.35 -0.61
CA ALA A 40 -16.29 -11.77 0.49
C ALA A 40 -17.21 -11.35 1.65
N GLN A 41 -16.76 -11.62 2.88
CA GLN A 41 -17.40 -11.18 4.12
C GLN A 41 -16.76 -9.88 4.59
N GLN A 42 -17.59 -8.90 4.94
CA GLN A 42 -17.15 -7.64 5.51
C GLN A 42 -16.67 -7.82 6.97
N LEU A 43 -15.48 -7.31 7.27
CA LEU A 43 -14.88 -7.33 8.61
C LEU A 43 -15.09 -6.02 9.36
N ALA A 44 -14.89 -4.87 8.70
CA ALA A 44 -15.03 -3.55 9.31
C ALA A 44 -15.32 -2.45 8.29
N THR A 45 -15.96 -1.36 8.74
CA THR A 45 -16.37 -0.20 7.92
C THR A 45 -15.91 1.15 8.46
N SER A 46 -15.46 1.20 9.71
CA SER A 46 -15.12 2.43 10.40
C SER A 46 -14.16 2.16 11.55
N ALA A 47 -13.55 3.23 12.06
CA ALA A 47 -12.78 3.24 13.31
C ALA A 47 -12.97 4.59 13.99
N ASP A 48 -13.07 4.60 15.32
CA ASP A 48 -13.41 5.79 16.13
C ASP A 48 -14.67 6.52 15.65
N GLY A 49 -15.70 5.79 15.21
CA GLY A 49 -16.93 6.36 14.66
C GLY A 49 -16.77 7.05 13.29
N ILE A 50 -15.57 7.02 12.68
CA ILE A 50 -15.30 7.62 11.37
C ILE A 50 -15.28 6.51 10.31
N PRO A 51 -16.23 6.51 9.35
CA PRO A 51 -16.24 5.57 8.23
C PRO A 51 -14.94 5.60 7.44
N PHE A 52 -14.54 4.45 6.91
CA PHE A 52 -13.48 4.39 5.92
C PHE A 52 -13.97 5.01 4.62
N LYS A 53 -13.08 5.74 3.93
CA LYS A 53 -13.43 6.39 2.67
C LYS A 53 -12.52 5.96 1.53
N LEU A 54 -11.30 5.50 1.80
CA LEU A 54 -10.41 4.94 0.80
C LEU A 54 -9.38 3.99 1.45
N THR A 55 -9.80 2.76 1.76
CA THR A 55 -8.86 1.70 2.16
C THR A 55 -7.98 1.27 0.99
N ASN A 56 -6.66 1.19 1.17
CA ASN A 56 -5.73 1.07 0.05
C ASN A 56 -4.80 -0.14 0.11
N ALA A 57 -3.95 -0.22 1.13
CA ALA A 57 -3.06 -1.34 1.36
C ALA A 57 -3.34 -1.99 2.71
N LEU A 58 -2.98 -3.27 2.82
CA LEU A 58 -2.96 -4.00 4.06
C LEU A 58 -1.79 -4.99 4.08
N ASP A 59 -1.36 -5.36 5.28
CA ASP A 59 -0.42 -6.44 5.54
C ASP A 59 -0.83 -7.20 6.82
N ILE A 60 -0.41 -8.45 6.95
CA ILE A 60 -0.82 -9.36 8.01
C ILE A 60 0.38 -9.76 8.86
N ASP A 61 0.27 -9.56 10.16
CA ASP A 61 1.14 -10.19 11.13
C ASP A 61 0.85 -11.69 11.19
N THR A 62 1.69 -12.52 10.57
CA THR A 62 1.51 -13.97 10.57
C THR A 62 1.70 -14.61 11.95
N ASN A 63 2.38 -13.94 12.91
CA ASN A 63 2.55 -14.46 14.27
C ASN A 63 1.28 -14.26 15.11
N THR A 64 0.59 -13.14 14.94
CA THR A 64 -0.58 -12.78 15.78
C THR A 64 -1.92 -12.85 15.03
N GLY A 65 -1.89 -12.80 13.71
CA GLY A 65 -3.03 -12.60 12.82
C GLY A 65 -3.55 -11.17 12.76
N MET A 66 -2.81 -10.20 13.30
CA MET A 66 -3.22 -8.79 13.26
C MET A 66 -3.15 -8.27 11.83
N ILE A 67 -4.11 -7.43 11.43
CA ILE A 67 -4.13 -6.83 10.09
C ILE A 67 -3.80 -5.35 10.23
N TYR A 68 -2.75 -4.89 9.57
CA TYR A 68 -2.41 -3.48 9.46
C TYR A 68 -2.88 -2.97 8.11
N PHE A 69 -3.53 -1.80 8.06
CA PHE A 69 -4.06 -1.28 6.81
C PHE A 69 -4.15 0.24 6.81
N THR A 70 -4.23 0.83 5.61
CA THR A 70 -4.33 2.27 5.42
C THR A 70 -5.73 2.68 5.00
N ASP A 71 -6.15 3.87 5.43
CA ASP A 71 -7.29 4.62 4.89
C ASP A 71 -6.75 5.96 4.39
N SER A 72 -6.63 6.13 3.07
CA SER A 72 -5.84 7.19 2.43
C SER A 72 -6.40 8.60 2.66
N SER A 73 -7.72 8.71 2.81
CA SER A 73 -8.43 9.98 3.03
C SER A 73 -9.75 9.68 3.71
N LYS A 74 -10.28 10.61 4.50
CA LYS A 74 -11.65 10.57 5.03
C LYS A 74 -12.68 11.20 4.08
N THR A 75 -12.21 11.94 3.08
CA THR A 75 -13.06 12.79 2.23
C THR A 75 -13.03 12.33 0.78
N PHE A 76 -11.84 12.08 0.25
CA PHE A 76 -11.62 11.88 -1.17
C PHE A 76 -11.58 10.40 -1.56
N GLN A 77 -12.15 10.09 -2.72
CA GLN A 77 -11.99 8.78 -3.35
C GLN A 77 -10.80 8.78 -4.30
N ARG A 78 -10.40 7.60 -4.78
CA ARG A 78 -9.26 7.38 -5.69
C ARG A 78 -9.21 8.36 -6.87
N ARG A 79 -10.35 8.57 -7.56
CA ARG A 79 -10.44 9.48 -8.73
C ARG A 79 -10.15 10.94 -8.39
N GLN A 80 -10.12 11.28 -7.11
CA GLN A 80 -9.93 12.63 -6.59
C GLN A 80 -8.56 12.80 -5.91
N ILE A 81 -7.58 11.93 -6.21
CA ILE A 81 -6.22 12.04 -5.65
C ILE A 81 -5.59 13.42 -5.89
N LEU A 82 -5.80 14.01 -7.08
CA LEU A 82 -5.30 15.35 -7.39
C LEU A 82 -5.96 16.41 -6.48
N PHE A 83 -7.25 16.31 -6.21
CA PHE A 83 -7.95 17.20 -5.29
C PHE A 83 -7.45 17.05 -3.85
N SER A 84 -7.22 15.81 -3.39
CA SER A 84 -6.60 15.53 -2.10
C SER A 84 -5.21 16.20 -1.99
N ALA A 85 -4.41 16.16 -3.05
CA ALA A 85 -3.11 16.81 -3.10
C ALA A 85 -3.19 18.35 -3.01
N ILE A 86 -3.97 19.00 -3.88
CA ILE A 86 -4.03 20.48 -3.96
C ILE A 86 -4.71 21.11 -2.75
N THR A 87 -5.57 20.37 -2.05
CA THR A 87 -6.20 20.81 -0.80
C THR A 87 -5.39 20.45 0.44
N PHE A 88 -4.20 19.86 0.27
CA PHE A 88 -3.32 19.41 1.34
C PHE A 88 -4.02 18.50 2.35
N ASP A 89 -4.85 17.58 1.87
CA ASP A 89 -5.53 16.62 2.73
C ASP A 89 -4.53 15.77 3.52
N ARG A 90 -4.70 15.76 4.84
CA ARG A 90 -3.93 14.95 5.79
C ARG A 90 -4.84 14.12 6.68
N SER A 91 -6.03 13.80 6.19
CA SER A 91 -7.01 13.02 6.95
C SER A 91 -6.70 11.52 7.00
N GLY A 92 -5.70 11.05 6.26
CA GLY A 92 -5.32 9.65 6.16
C GLY A 92 -4.87 9.02 7.48
N ARG A 93 -5.04 7.70 7.57
CA ARG A 93 -4.87 6.91 8.79
C ARG A 93 -4.09 5.61 8.53
N LEU A 94 -3.28 5.23 9.52
CA LEU A 94 -2.78 3.86 9.69
C LEU A 94 -3.63 3.18 10.78
N LEU A 95 -4.14 2.00 10.47
CA LEU A 95 -5.14 1.28 11.26
C LEU A 95 -4.66 -0.14 11.53
N LYS A 96 -5.16 -0.73 12.62
CA LYS A 96 -4.95 -2.12 13.00
C LYS A 96 -6.28 -2.79 13.30
N TYR A 97 -6.54 -3.95 12.72
CA TYR A 97 -7.68 -4.81 13.06
C TYR A 97 -7.21 -6.05 13.82
N ASP A 98 -7.81 -6.28 14.98
CA ASP A 98 -7.65 -7.51 15.74
C ASP A 98 -8.78 -8.47 15.39
N PRO A 99 -8.52 -9.58 14.68
CA PRO A 99 -9.57 -10.52 14.32
C PRO A 99 -10.10 -11.36 15.49
N ARG A 100 -9.45 -11.34 16.67
CA ARG A 100 -9.93 -12.02 17.88
C ARG A 100 -11.04 -11.21 18.54
N THR A 101 -10.83 -9.90 18.72
CA THR A 101 -11.82 -8.98 19.30
C THR A 101 -12.77 -8.41 18.24
N LYS A 102 -12.39 -8.49 16.96
CA LYS A 102 -13.06 -7.86 15.81
C LYS A 102 -13.06 -6.33 15.86
N GLU A 103 -12.11 -5.75 16.59
CA GLU A 103 -12.00 -4.30 16.75
C GLU A 103 -10.99 -3.69 15.79
N VAL A 104 -11.25 -2.45 15.37
CA VAL A 104 -10.28 -1.63 14.64
C VAL A 104 -9.78 -0.52 15.56
N SER A 105 -8.47 -0.42 15.72
CA SER A 105 -7.79 0.68 16.41
C SER A 105 -7.05 1.57 15.43
N VAL A 106 -7.04 2.87 15.69
CA VAL A 106 -6.24 3.82 14.90
C VAL A 106 -4.84 3.91 15.49
N MET A 107 -3.82 3.46 14.75
CA MET A 107 -2.43 3.59 15.18
C MET A 107 -1.93 5.02 14.99
N TYR A 108 -2.25 5.63 13.84
CA TYR A 108 -1.80 6.98 13.52
C TYR A 108 -2.80 7.72 12.62
N LYS A 109 -2.89 9.04 12.82
CA LYS A 109 -3.74 9.97 12.05
C LYS A 109 -2.86 11.10 11.53
N GLY A 110 -3.30 11.78 10.47
CA GLY A 110 -2.56 12.95 9.95
C GLY A 110 -1.68 12.64 8.74
N LEU A 111 -1.88 11.48 8.10
CA LEU A 111 -1.10 11.07 6.94
C LEU A 111 -1.67 11.68 5.65
N ALA A 112 -0.78 12.12 4.77
CA ALA A 112 -1.10 12.67 3.46
C ALA A 112 -1.13 11.55 2.41
N PHE A 113 -2.30 10.92 2.27
CA PHE A 113 -2.54 9.82 1.33
C PHE A 113 -1.60 8.62 1.57
N PRO A 114 -1.71 7.93 2.73
CA PRO A 114 -0.97 6.69 2.98
C PRO A 114 -1.44 5.58 2.05
N ASN A 115 -0.60 5.21 1.10
CA ASN A 115 -0.97 4.37 -0.03
C ASN A 115 -0.59 2.90 0.22
N GLY A 116 0.70 2.64 0.43
CA GLY A 116 1.23 1.33 0.79
C GLY A 116 1.46 1.14 2.29
N VAL A 117 1.37 -0.11 2.75
CA VAL A 117 1.85 -0.56 4.06
C VAL A 117 2.53 -1.91 3.91
N ALA A 118 3.64 -2.13 4.62
CA ALA A 118 4.33 -3.42 4.69
C ALA A 118 4.88 -3.66 6.11
N LEU A 119 4.70 -4.86 6.63
CA LEU A 119 5.24 -5.32 7.89
C LEU A 119 6.66 -5.86 7.69
N SER A 120 7.55 -5.57 8.64
CA SER A 120 8.89 -6.13 8.62
C SER A 120 8.86 -7.65 8.85
N LYS A 121 9.85 -8.36 8.29
CA LYS A 121 9.95 -9.82 8.41
C LYS A 121 10.05 -10.31 9.87
N ASP A 122 10.61 -9.50 10.75
CA ASP A 122 10.72 -9.76 12.19
C ASP A 122 9.54 -9.19 13.00
N HIS A 123 8.52 -8.64 12.33
CA HIS A 123 7.29 -8.11 12.93
C HIS A 123 7.50 -6.92 13.88
N SER A 124 8.68 -6.29 13.86
CA SER A 124 9.04 -5.22 14.78
C SER A 124 8.61 -3.82 14.31
N PHE A 125 8.44 -3.61 13.00
CA PHE A 125 8.03 -2.33 12.44
C PHE A 125 7.16 -2.45 11.18
N LEU A 126 6.43 -1.38 10.87
CA LEU A 126 5.69 -1.18 9.62
C LEU A 126 6.35 -0.06 8.81
N LEU A 127 6.40 -0.22 7.49
CA LEU A 127 6.65 0.86 6.56
C LEU A 127 5.34 1.33 5.95
N VAL A 128 5.20 2.64 5.79
CA VAL A 128 4.04 3.27 5.14
C VAL A 128 4.52 4.22 4.06
N ALA A 129 3.97 4.08 2.85
CA ALA A 129 4.22 4.98 1.74
C ALA A 129 3.26 6.16 1.81
N GLU A 130 3.77 7.37 2.05
CA GLU A 130 2.96 8.59 2.08
C GLU A 130 3.08 9.31 0.73
N SER A 131 2.13 9.07 -0.18
CA SER A 131 2.24 9.45 -1.60
C SER A 131 2.42 10.95 -1.82
N ILE A 132 1.60 11.79 -1.19
CA ILE A 132 1.61 13.24 -1.41
C ILE A 132 2.87 13.89 -0.83
N LYS A 133 3.47 13.27 0.20
CA LYS A 133 4.74 13.72 0.78
C LYS A 133 5.96 13.03 0.17
N MET A 134 5.75 12.10 -0.76
CA MET A 134 6.80 11.35 -1.46
C MET A 134 7.82 10.75 -0.51
N ARG A 135 7.39 10.08 0.55
CA ARG A 135 8.31 9.53 1.55
C ARG A 135 7.83 8.20 2.11
N ILE A 136 8.76 7.47 2.70
CA ILE A 136 8.50 6.25 3.47
C ILE A 136 8.63 6.58 4.95
N LEU A 137 7.61 6.25 5.72
CA LEU A 137 7.59 6.37 7.17
C LEU A 137 7.76 4.98 7.81
N LYS A 138 8.52 4.89 8.89
CA LYS A 138 8.74 3.69 9.69
C LYS A 138 8.05 3.85 11.05
N PHE A 139 7.20 2.89 11.40
CA PHE A 139 6.48 2.84 12.66
C PHE A 139 6.87 1.58 13.42
N LYS A 140 7.24 1.68 14.69
CA LYS A 140 7.38 0.48 15.53
C LYS A 140 5.99 -0.14 15.73
N VAL A 141 5.89 -1.47 15.63
CA VAL A 141 4.63 -2.20 15.86
C VAL A 141 4.21 -2.15 17.33
N GLN A 142 5.19 -2.06 18.23
CA GLN A 142 4.98 -1.79 19.65
C GLN A 142 5.63 -0.44 19.98
N ASP A 143 4.83 0.50 20.47
CA ASP A 143 5.29 1.83 20.86
C ASP A 143 5.66 1.93 22.36
N GLY A 144 5.45 0.84 23.12
CA GLY A 144 5.68 0.81 24.57
C GLY A 144 4.79 1.78 25.35
N GLY A 145 3.60 2.11 24.82
CA GLY A 145 2.66 3.06 25.43
C GLY A 145 2.99 4.53 25.19
N LYS A 146 3.97 4.84 24.32
CA LYS A 146 4.39 6.22 24.01
C LYS A 146 3.65 6.86 22.83
N GLY A 147 2.72 6.14 22.20
CA GLY A 147 2.12 6.54 20.93
C GLY A 147 3.01 6.15 19.74
N TYR A 148 2.38 5.80 18.62
CA TYR A 148 3.06 5.44 17.37
C TYR A 148 3.68 6.67 16.69
N VAL A 149 4.89 7.06 17.09
CA VAL A 149 5.63 8.16 16.44
C VAL A 149 6.38 7.63 15.22
N PRO A 150 6.13 8.14 14.00
CA PRO A 150 6.88 7.72 12.83
C PRO A 150 8.27 8.34 12.76
N GLU A 151 9.22 7.56 12.25
CA GLU A 151 10.48 8.03 11.70
C GLU A 151 10.36 8.16 10.18
N GLN A 152 10.93 9.20 9.59
CA GLN A 152 11.07 9.27 8.13
C GLN A 152 12.27 8.45 7.70
N LEU A 153 12.03 7.31 7.05
CA LEU A 153 13.09 6.40 6.60
C LEU A 153 13.76 6.92 5.32
N VAL A 154 12.95 7.31 4.32
CA VAL A 154 13.45 7.73 3.00
C VAL A 154 12.57 8.86 2.44
N GLN A 155 13.21 9.88 1.86
CA GLN A 155 12.57 10.82 0.94
C GLN A 155 12.73 10.30 -0.49
N LEU A 156 11.63 10.20 -1.23
CA LEU A 156 11.60 9.67 -2.58
C LEU A 156 11.58 10.79 -3.62
N SER A 157 12.11 10.48 -4.80
CA SER A 157 12.09 11.35 -5.97
C SER A 157 10.80 11.22 -6.78
N ARG A 158 9.94 10.23 -6.51
CA ARG A 158 8.64 10.04 -7.18
C ARG A 158 7.57 9.65 -6.18
N ILE A 159 6.31 9.74 -6.62
CA ILE A 159 5.14 9.39 -5.82
C ILE A 159 5.13 7.87 -5.57
N PRO A 160 5.26 7.41 -4.31
CA PRO A 160 5.15 6.00 -4.00
C PRO A 160 3.70 5.52 -4.08
N ASP A 161 3.54 4.25 -4.43
CA ASP A 161 2.29 3.51 -4.41
C ASP A 161 2.37 2.39 -3.34
N ASN A 162 2.17 1.12 -3.68
CA ASN A 162 2.30 0.03 -2.71
C ASN A 162 3.76 -0.24 -2.30
N ILE A 163 3.92 -0.77 -1.08
CA ILE A 163 5.17 -1.35 -0.56
C ILE A 163 4.93 -2.85 -0.35
N LYS A 164 5.88 -3.69 -0.75
CA LYS A 164 5.85 -5.15 -0.47
C LYS A 164 7.20 -5.63 0.06
N SER A 165 7.17 -6.37 1.16
CA SER A 165 8.34 -7.09 1.67
C SER A 165 8.58 -8.35 0.86
N ASN A 166 9.84 -8.73 0.66
CA ASN A 166 10.20 -10.03 0.10
C ASN A 166 10.67 -11.00 1.19
N GLU A 167 10.99 -12.24 0.80
CA GLU A 167 11.44 -13.31 1.70
C GLU A 167 12.76 -13.00 2.43
N LYS A 168 13.54 -12.01 1.95
CA LYS A 168 14.79 -11.55 2.57
C LYS A 168 14.58 -10.45 3.61
N GLY A 169 13.35 -9.91 3.74
CA GLY A 169 13.06 -8.76 4.59
C GLY A 169 13.44 -7.43 3.94
N GLU A 170 13.59 -7.40 2.62
CA GLU A 170 13.80 -6.18 1.83
C GLU A 170 12.44 -5.68 1.31
N PHE A 171 12.33 -4.41 0.97
CA PHE A 171 11.07 -3.77 0.61
C PHE A 171 11.10 -3.18 -0.79
N TRP A 172 10.22 -3.66 -1.67
CA TRP A 172 9.94 -3.01 -2.93
C TRP A 172 8.91 -1.91 -2.74
N VAL A 173 9.25 -0.70 -3.20
CA VAL A 173 8.33 0.44 -3.31
C VAL A 173 8.03 0.65 -4.79
N ALA A 174 6.77 0.51 -5.18
CA ALA A 174 6.32 0.90 -6.50
C ALA A 174 6.29 2.43 -6.60
N LEU A 175 6.79 2.98 -7.72
CA LEU A 175 6.80 4.40 -7.96
C LEU A 175 5.91 4.70 -9.16
N ASN A 176 4.81 5.41 -8.91
CA ASN A 176 3.90 5.77 -9.98
C ASN A 176 4.53 6.90 -10.80
N THR A 177 4.77 6.65 -12.08
CA THR A 177 5.43 7.61 -12.98
C THR A 177 4.51 8.73 -13.44
N GLY A 178 3.20 8.67 -13.14
CA GLY A 178 2.23 9.74 -13.44
C GLY A 178 1.91 9.97 -14.92
N ARG A 179 2.66 9.34 -15.84
CA ARG A 179 2.65 9.54 -17.30
C ARG A 179 1.32 9.30 -18.03
N GLU A 180 0.23 8.92 -17.35
CA GLU A 180 -1.13 8.86 -17.92
C GLU A 180 -2.16 9.77 -17.23
N SER A 181 -1.90 10.28 -16.03
CA SER A 181 -2.91 11.02 -15.23
C SER A 181 -2.40 12.25 -14.50
N ILE A 182 -1.12 12.29 -14.15
CA ILE A 182 -0.45 13.44 -13.53
C ILE A 182 0.87 13.61 -14.29
N GLN A 183 0.85 14.45 -15.31
CA GLN A 183 2.06 14.76 -16.07
C GLN A 183 3.04 15.46 -15.12
N THR A 184 3.99 14.70 -14.57
CA THR A 184 5.01 15.16 -13.60
C THR A 184 6.28 15.63 -14.30
N ASP A 185 6.25 15.74 -15.62
CA ASP A 185 7.40 16.14 -16.45
C ASP A 185 7.98 17.51 -16.03
N TRP A 186 7.13 18.41 -15.48
CA TRP A 186 7.53 19.71 -14.92
C TRP A 186 8.32 19.62 -13.60
N LEU A 187 8.35 18.45 -12.95
CA LEU A 187 9.22 18.20 -11.79
C LEU A 187 10.67 17.89 -12.18
N GLY A 188 10.99 17.85 -13.48
CA GLY A 188 12.37 17.81 -13.99
C GLY A 188 13.11 16.50 -13.74
N PHE A 189 12.40 15.37 -13.59
CA PHE A 189 13.04 14.07 -13.36
C PHE A 189 13.71 13.56 -14.64
N SER A 190 15.06 13.52 -14.65
CA SER A 190 15.87 12.98 -15.76
C SER A 190 15.90 11.45 -15.83
N ILE A 191 15.57 10.79 -14.71
CA ILE A 191 15.46 9.34 -14.57
C ILE A 191 14.01 8.93 -14.33
N ASP A 192 13.68 7.71 -14.73
CA ASP A 192 12.32 7.19 -14.67
C ASP A 192 12.19 5.95 -13.76
N PRO A 193 12.49 6.07 -12.46
CA PRO A 193 12.35 4.94 -11.57
C PRO A 193 10.88 4.54 -11.44
N ILE A 194 10.56 3.32 -11.85
CA ILE A 194 9.23 2.69 -11.68
C ILE A 194 9.14 1.88 -10.39
N GLY A 195 10.29 1.62 -9.77
CA GLY A 195 10.38 0.86 -8.52
C GLY A 195 11.75 0.93 -7.90
N VAL A 196 11.81 0.94 -6.57
CA VAL A 196 13.07 0.90 -5.82
C VAL A 196 12.94 -0.12 -4.70
N LYS A 197 13.98 -0.95 -4.54
CA LYS A 197 14.13 -1.88 -3.43
C LYS A 197 15.02 -1.28 -2.36
N TYR A 198 14.56 -1.33 -1.12
CA TYR A 198 15.27 -0.87 0.06
C TYR A 198 15.55 -2.01 1.04
N ASP A 199 16.60 -1.88 1.83
CA ASP A 199 16.72 -2.63 3.09
C ASP A 199 15.90 -1.96 4.22
N GLN A 200 15.97 -2.54 5.41
CA GLN A 200 15.26 -2.06 6.60
C GLN A 200 15.70 -0.68 7.13
N ASP A 201 16.87 -0.21 6.69
CA ASP A 201 17.49 1.05 7.09
C ASP A 201 17.35 2.13 6.00
N GLY A 202 16.64 1.82 4.90
CA GLY A 202 16.37 2.77 3.82
C GLY A 202 17.48 2.87 2.79
N LYS A 203 18.46 1.95 2.79
CA LYS A 203 19.48 1.91 1.75
C LYS A 203 18.91 1.29 0.47
N VAL A 204 19.18 1.94 -0.66
CA VAL A 204 18.81 1.41 -1.98
C VAL A 204 19.62 0.15 -2.31
N LEU A 205 18.93 -0.94 -2.63
CA LEU A 205 19.52 -2.21 -3.06
C LEU A 205 19.39 -2.44 -4.57
N LYS A 206 18.26 -2.03 -5.16
CA LYS A 206 17.98 -2.15 -6.60
C LYS A 206 17.02 -1.05 -7.03
N GLN A 207 17.15 -0.57 -8.27
CA GLN A 207 16.21 0.36 -8.88
C GLN A 207 15.81 -0.18 -10.26
N LEU A 208 14.52 -0.14 -10.56
CA LEU A 208 13.98 -0.42 -11.90
C LEU A 208 13.69 0.89 -12.60
N ASP A 209 14.17 1.01 -13.83
CA ASP A 209 13.93 2.17 -14.69
C ASP A 209 12.90 1.80 -15.79
N GLY A 210 11.87 2.63 -15.92
CA GLY A 210 10.87 2.50 -16.98
C GLY A 210 11.37 3.01 -18.33
N ASN A 211 12.54 3.66 -18.37
CA ASN A 211 13.21 4.23 -19.54
C ASN A 211 12.30 5.20 -20.34
N GLY A 212 11.33 5.84 -19.66
CA GLY A 212 10.37 6.74 -20.30
C GLY A 212 9.34 6.03 -21.20
N GLY A 213 9.33 4.70 -21.25
CA GLY A 213 8.45 3.91 -22.11
C GLY A 213 6.99 3.91 -21.64
N LEU A 214 6.08 3.64 -22.58
CA LEU A 214 4.63 3.53 -22.31
C LEU A 214 4.24 2.23 -21.58
N THR A 215 5.12 1.22 -21.61
CA THR A 215 4.87 -0.10 -20.99
C THR A 215 4.77 -0.02 -19.47
N PHE A 216 5.65 0.76 -18.83
CA PHE A 216 5.69 0.90 -17.37
C PHE A 216 5.40 2.33 -16.92
N ASN A 217 4.60 3.06 -17.69
CA ASN A 217 4.18 4.42 -17.39
C ASN A 217 3.16 4.53 -16.23
N SER A 218 2.79 3.39 -15.62
CA SER A 218 2.06 3.28 -14.36
C SER A 218 2.35 1.92 -13.72
N VAL A 219 3.04 1.91 -12.58
CA VAL A 219 3.27 0.72 -11.75
C VAL A 219 2.73 1.04 -10.36
N SER A 220 1.79 0.23 -9.87
CA SER A 220 1.16 0.40 -8.56
C SER A 220 1.69 -0.57 -7.51
N GLU A 221 2.26 -1.70 -7.94
CA GLU A 221 2.80 -2.72 -7.05
C GLU A 221 3.95 -3.47 -7.71
N ILE A 222 4.95 -3.83 -6.90
CA ILE A 222 6.06 -4.70 -7.30
C ILE A 222 6.18 -5.77 -6.22
N LEU A 223 5.94 -7.02 -6.59
CA LEU A 223 6.10 -8.18 -5.74
C LEU A 223 7.32 -8.99 -6.21
N GLU A 224 8.26 -9.27 -5.32
CA GLU A 224 9.37 -10.19 -5.58
C GLU A 224 9.09 -11.53 -4.91
N PHE A 225 9.02 -12.59 -5.71
CA PHE A 225 8.81 -13.95 -5.24
C PHE A 225 9.66 -14.93 -6.05
N ASN A 226 10.46 -15.75 -5.38
CA ASN A 226 11.38 -16.72 -6.01
C ASN A 226 12.24 -16.12 -7.14
N GLY A 227 12.82 -14.94 -6.91
CA GLY A 227 13.66 -14.25 -7.90
C GLY A 227 12.90 -13.73 -9.12
N THR A 228 11.57 -13.70 -9.09
CA THR A 228 10.73 -13.12 -10.14
C THR A 228 10.04 -11.88 -9.60
N LEU A 229 10.04 -10.80 -10.39
CA LEU A 229 9.29 -9.58 -10.09
C LEU A 229 7.98 -9.58 -10.86
N TYR A 230 6.89 -9.34 -10.15
CA TYR A 230 5.54 -9.18 -10.67
C TYR A 230 5.12 -7.72 -10.50
N LEU A 231 4.88 -7.04 -11.62
CA LEU A 231 4.53 -5.62 -11.65
C LEU A 231 3.05 -5.47 -11.96
N GLY A 232 2.29 -5.01 -10.96
CA GLY A 232 0.88 -4.71 -11.07
C GLY A 232 0.64 -3.26 -11.49
N SER A 233 -0.46 -3.03 -12.22
CA SER A 233 -0.94 -1.70 -12.52
C SER A 233 -2.46 -1.63 -12.46
N VAL A 234 -2.94 -0.54 -11.91
CA VAL A 234 -4.36 -0.19 -11.80
C VAL A 234 -4.99 0.30 -13.10
N VAL A 235 -4.18 0.63 -14.11
CA VAL A 235 -4.65 1.16 -15.40
C VAL A 235 -4.24 0.29 -16.57
N LYS A 236 -3.31 -0.65 -16.39
CA LYS A 236 -2.88 -1.56 -17.45
C LYS A 236 -3.68 -2.86 -17.44
N PRO A 237 -4.04 -3.39 -18.62
CA PRO A 237 -4.77 -4.65 -18.74
C PRO A 237 -3.84 -5.89 -18.69
N TYR A 238 -2.60 -5.75 -18.20
CA TYR A 238 -1.59 -6.79 -18.20
C TYR A 238 -0.78 -6.80 -16.90
N LEU A 239 -0.15 -7.95 -16.63
CA LEU A 239 0.83 -8.16 -15.56
C LEU A 239 2.24 -8.08 -16.16
N GLY A 240 3.11 -7.25 -15.59
CA GLY A 240 4.53 -7.24 -15.94
C GLY A 240 5.28 -8.34 -15.20
N ILE A 241 6.19 -9.05 -15.87
CA ILE A 241 7.03 -10.09 -15.25
C ILE A 241 8.48 -9.86 -15.65
N PHE A 242 9.38 -9.82 -14.65
CA PHE A 242 10.82 -9.75 -14.85
C PHE A 242 11.52 -10.84 -14.06
N TYR A 243 12.59 -11.39 -14.61
CA TYR A 243 13.46 -12.33 -13.92
C TYR A 243 14.60 -11.52 -13.29
N ALA A 244 14.73 -11.58 -11.97
CA ALA A 244 15.57 -10.71 -11.15
C ALA A 244 17.02 -11.18 -11.03
#